data_AF-A0A941U1W2-F1
#
_entry.id   AF-A0A941U1W2-F1
#
_cell.length_a   1.000
_cell.length_b   1.000
_cell.length_c   1.000
_cell.angle_alpha   90.00
_cell.angle_beta   90.00
_cell.angle_gamma   90.00
#
_symmetry.space_group_name_H-M   'P 1'
#
loop_
_entity.id
_entity.type
_entity.pdbx_description
1 polymer ?
#
loop_
_entity_poly.entity_id
_entity_poly.type
_entity_poly.pdbx_seq_one_letter_code
_entity_poly.pdbx_strand_id
1 'polypeptide(L)'
;DPNTPDRVQHIAFKAKDRATLPEYQAHLEAEGVPVPDVTDHGAFHSIYFFDPNGHRVELACPDADEAAIHARLDAVKRDMLDEWSKTRRAPRHAAFLYQPEFQS
;
A
#
# COMPACT_ATOMS: atom_id res chain seq x y z
N ASP A 1 11.96 6.30 -18.78
CA ASP A 1 13.35 6.21 -18.27
C ASP A 1 13.67 4.73 -18.11
N PRO A 2 14.62 4.17 -18.88
CA PRO A 2 14.92 2.74 -18.85
C PRO A 2 15.45 2.23 -17.50
N ASN A 3 15.90 3.12 -16.61
CA ASN A 3 16.35 2.73 -15.26
C ASN A 3 15.21 2.66 -14.24
N THR A 4 14.00 3.09 -14.61
CA THR A 4 12.85 3.16 -13.71
C THR A 4 11.81 2.13 -14.14
N PRO A 5 11.62 1.03 -13.38
CA PRO A 5 10.57 0.05 -13.68
C PRO A 5 9.19 0.70 -13.74
N ASP A 6 8.32 0.23 -14.65
CA ASP A 6 6.97 0.79 -14.88
C ASP A 6 6.11 0.87 -13.61
N ARG A 7 6.38 0.01 -12.62
CA ARG A 7 5.69 0.01 -11.33
C ARG A 7 6.02 1.20 -10.43
N VAL A 8 7.14 1.90 -10.65
CA VAL A 8 7.66 2.91 -9.71
C VAL A 8 6.80 4.17 -9.72
N GLN A 9 6.35 4.63 -10.89
CA GLN A 9 5.52 5.83 -10.99
C GLN A 9 4.04 5.46 -10.98
N HIS A 10 3.31 5.96 -9.98
CA HIS A 10 1.85 5.82 -9.90
C HIS A 10 1.25 6.99 -9.11
N ILE A 11 -0.05 7.22 -9.31
CA ILE A 11 -0.85 8.17 -8.53
C ILE A 11 -1.87 7.37 -7.73
N ALA A 12 -1.86 7.57 -6.42
CA ALA A 12 -2.81 6.93 -5.51
C ALA A 12 -3.95 7.89 -5.15
N PHE A 13 -5.19 7.42 -5.31
CA PHE A 13 -6.39 8.10 -4.83
C PHE A 13 -6.98 7.34 -3.65
N LYS A 14 -7.47 8.10 -2.66
CA LYS A 14 -8.13 7.52 -1.49
C LYS A 14 -9.52 7.01 -1.89
N ALA A 15 -9.73 5.70 -1.77
CA ALA A 15 -11.04 5.08 -1.79
C ALA A 15 -11.75 5.28 -0.45
N LYS A 16 -13.09 5.18 -0.48
CA LYS A 16 -13.94 5.40 0.70
C LYS A 16 -13.62 4.41 1.82
N ASP A 17 -13.60 3.13 1.51
CA ASP A 17 -13.38 2.03 2.46
C ASP A 17 -12.91 0.76 1.72
N ARG A 18 -12.57 -0.29 2.48
CA ARG A 18 -12.08 -1.57 1.95
C ARG A 18 -13.11 -2.32 1.11
N ALA A 19 -14.40 -2.17 1.43
CA ALA A 19 -15.47 -2.80 0.66
C ALA A 19 -15.63 -2.16 -0.74
N THR A 20 -15.23 -0.89 -0.88
CA THR A 20 -15.27 -0.19 -2.16
C THR A 20 -14.20 -0.68 -3.15
N LEU A 21 -13.10 -1.27 -2.69
CA LEU A 21 -12.03 -1.77 -3.58
C LEU A 21 -12.50 -2.87 -4.55
N PRO A 22 -13.15 -3.96 -4.10
CA PRO A 22 -13.67 -4.98 -5.02
C PRO A 22 -14.81 -4.45 -5.91
N GLU A 23 -15.57 -3.45 -5.46
CA GLU A 23 -16.59 -2.80 -6.30
C GLU A 23 -15.92 -2.06 -7.49
N TYR A 24 -14.86 -1.30 -7.24
CA TYR A 24 -14.09 -0.66 -8.31
C TYR A 24 -13.38 -1.67 -9.20
N GLN A 25 -12.81 -2.73 -8.63
CA GLN A 25 -12.20 -3.82 -9.40
C GLN A 25 -13.20 -4.41 -10.40
N ALA A 26 -14.37 -4.84 -9.92
CA ALA A 26 -15.40 -5.44 -10.77
C ALA A 26 -15.91 -4.46 -11.84
N HIS A 27 -16.08 -3.19 -11.49
CA HIS A 27 -16.47 -2.17 -12.46
C HIS A 27 -15.42 -1.99 -13.57
N LEU A 28 -14.14 -1.88 -13.21
CA LEU A 28 -13.05 -1.71 -14.16
C LEU A 28 -12.88 -2.93 -15.06
N GLU A 29 -12.96 -4.14 -14.50
CA GLU A 29 -12.89 -5.39 -15.26
C GLU A 29 -14.05 -5.53 -16.25
N ALA A 30 -15.27 -5.10 -15.88
CA ALA A 30 -16.43 -5.07 -16.78
C ALA A 30 -16.22 -4.13 -17.99
N GLU A 31 -15.44 -3.07 -17.81
CA GLU A 31 -15.03 -2.13 -18.87
C GLU A 31 -13.76 -2.60 -19.62
N GLY A 32 -13.28 -3.81 -19.35
CA GLY A 32 -12.12 -4.41 -20.02
C GLY A 32 -10.76 -3.91 -19.52
N VAL A 33 -10.72 -3.22 -18.37
CA VAL A 33 -9.48 -2.80 -17.72
C VAL A 33 -8.98 -3.94 -16.82
N PRO A 34 -7.79 -4.51 -17.05
CA PRO A 34 -7.24 -5.55 -16.18
C PRO A 34 -6.85 -4.98 -14.81
N VAL A 35 -7.36 -5.59 -13.74
CA VAL A 35 -7.07 -5.19 -12.37
C VAL A 35 -6.64 -6.42 -11.57
N PRO A 36 -5.42 -6.47 -11.00
CA PRO A 36 -5.03 -7.52 -10.08
C PRO A 36 -5.83 -7.47 -8.78
N ASP A 37 -5.81 -8.58 -8.04
CA ASP A 37 -6.45 -8.66 -6.73
C ASP A 37 -5.96 -7.59 -5.75
N VAL A 38 -6.81 -7.31 -4.74
CA VAL A 38 -6.50 -6.40 -3.65
C VAL A 38 -5.16 -6.79 -3.01
N THR A 39 -4.24 -5.83 -2.97
CA THR A 39 -2.96 -5.94 -2.28
C THR A 39 -3.12 -5.46 -0.84
N ASP A 40 -2.63 -6.26 0.10
CA ASP A 40 -2.51 -5.92 1.52
C ASP A 40 -1.10 -5.37 1.80
N HIS A 41 -1.02 -4.11 2.25
CA HIS A 41 0.24 -3.44 2.60
C HIS A 41 0.44 -3.33 4.13
N GLY A 42 -0.39 -4.03 4.92
CA GLY A 42 -0.42 -4.00 6.38
C GLY A 42 -1.12 -2.76 6.93
N ALA A 43 -0.68 -1.57 6.53
CA ALA A 43 -1.28 -0.30 7.01
C ALA A 43 -2.48 0.16 6.16
N PHE A 44 -2.59 -0.33 4.93
CA PHE A 44 -3.63 0.03 3.98
C PHE A 44 -3.80 -1.07 2.93
N HIS A 45 -4.92 -1.03 2.22
CA HIS A 45 -5.27 -1.96 1.15
C HIS A 45 -5.43 -1.20 -0.16
N SER A 46 -5.07 -1.82 -1.28
CA SER A 46 -5.26 -1.16 -2.57
C SER A 46 -5.44 -2.11 -3.76
N ILE A 47 -5.96 -1.55 -4.86
CA ILE A 47 -5.93 -2.17 -6.20
C ILE A 47 -5.13 -1.27 -7.14
N TYR A 48 -4.52 -1.86 -8.17
CA TYR A 48 -3.72 -1.16 -9.16
C TYR A 48 -4.22 -1.44 -10.58
N PHE A 49 -4.18 -0.44 -11.45
CA PHE A 49 -4.50 -0.62 -12.87
C PHE A 49 -3.80 0.45 -13.71
N PHE A 50 -3.90 0.34 -15.04
CA PHE A 50 -3.44 1.36 -15.97
C PHE A 50 -4.65 2.09 -16.55
N ASP A 51 -4.59 3.42 -16.59
CA ASP A 51 -5.57 4.23 -17.30
C ASP A 51 -5.38 4.11 -18.83
N PRO A 52 -6.32 4.61 -19.64
CA PRO A 52 -6.19 4.57 -21.11
C PRO A 52 -4.97 5.32 -21.68
N ASN A 53 -4.35 6.22 -20.91
CA ASN A 53 -3.13 6.94 -21.30
C ASN A 53 -1.85 6.20 -20.87
N GLY A 54 -1.97 5.05 -20.21
CA GLY A 54 -0.85 4.26 -19.70
C GLY A 54 -0.30 4.72 -18.35
N HIS A 55 -1.03 5.57 -17.62
CA HIS A 55 -0.66 5.95 -16.25
C HIS A 55 -1.07 4.85 -15.27
N ARG A 56 -0.14 4.44 -14.40
CA ARG A 56 -0.45 3.52 -13.31
C ARG A 56 -1.22 4.26 -12.22
N VAL A 57 -2.41 3.78 -11.91
CA VAL A 57 -3.30 4.33 -10.89
C VAL A 57 -3.44 3.33 -9.76
N GLU A 58 -3.51 3.84 -8.54
CA GLU A 58 -3.82 3.07 -7.34
C GLU A 58 -5.07 3.63 -6.67
N LEU A 59 -6.00 2.75 -6.29
CA LEU A 59 -7.08 3.10 -5.37
C LEU A 59 -6.78 2.44 -4.03
N ALA A 60 -6.61 3.25 -2.99
CA ALA A 60 -6.16 2.81 -1.68
C ALA A 60 -7.10 3.23 -0.56
N CYS A 61 -7.28 2.38 0.45
CA CYS A 61 -8.00 2.71 1.67
C CYS A 61 -7.18 2.28 2.91
N PRO A 62 -7.27 3.01 4.03
CA PRO A 62 -6.60 2.61 5.26
C PRO A 62 -7.11 1.25 5.76
N ASP A 63 -6.29 0.56 6.55
CA ASP A 63 -6.73 -0.63 7.28
C ASP A 63 -7.78 -0.28 8.36
N ALA A 64 -8.60 -1.25 8.77
CA ALA A 64 -9.61 -1.05 9.82
C ALA A 64 -8.99 -0.63 11.15
N ASP A 65 -7.77 -1.09 11.46
CA ASP A 65 -7.02 -0.77 12.67
C ASP A 65 -6.09 0.45 12.49
N GLU A 66 -6.36 1.34 11.52
CA GLU A 66 -5.53 2.52 11.19
C GLU A 66 -5.01 3.26 12.43
N ALA A 67 -5.89 3.55 13.40
CA ALA A 67 -5.51 4.28 14.60
C ALA A 67 -4.48 3.52 15.46
N ALA A 68 -4.66 2.21 15.64
CA ALA A 68 -3.73 1.39 16.42
C ALA A 68 -2.40 1.20 15.67
N ILE A 69 -2.47 1.01 14.35
CA ILE A 69 -1.29 0.92 13.47
C ILE A 69 -0.49 2.21 13.53
N HIS A 70 -1.15 3.37 13.39
CA HIS A 70 -0.51 4.69 13.50
C HIS A 70 0.13 4.90 14.88
N ALA A 71 -0.54 4.52 15.97
CA ALA A 71 0.04 4.63 17.32
C ALA A 71 1.32 3.79 17.46
N ARG A 72 1.34 2.55 16.93
CA ARG A 72 2.52 1.68 16.94
C ARG A 72 3.65 2.24 16.07
N LEU A 73 3.33 2.77 14.89
CA LEU A 73 4.31 3.41 14.01
C LEU A 73 4.89 4.68 14.65
N ASP A 74 4.05 5.49 15.30
CA ASP A 74 4.47 6.69 16.01
C ASP A 74 5.42 6.39 17.16
N ALA A 75 5.26 5.25 17.84
CA ALA A 75 6.15 4.81 18.89
C ALA A 75 7.56 4.46 18.39
N VAL A 76 7.72 4.06 17.12
CA VAL A 76 9.01 3.60 16.57
C VAL A 76 9.62 4.51 15.50
N LYS A 77 8.88 5.52 15.00
CA LYS A 77 9.30 6.34 13.84
C LYS A 77 10.65 7.05 14.03
N ARG A 78 10.98 7.45 15.26
CA ARG A 78 12.26 8.13 15.55
C ARG A 78 13.43 7.15 15.54
N ASP A 79 13.28 6.03 16.23
CA ASP A 79 14.30 4.97 16.26
C ASP A 79 14.60 4.43 14.85
N MET A 80 13.56 4.27 14.02
CA MET A 80 13.70 3.90 12.61
C MET A 80 14.58 4.88 11.82
N LEU A 81 14.29 6.18 11.93
CA LEU A 81 15.07 7.22 11.25
C LEU A 81 16.51 7.26 11.75
N ASP A 82 16.71 7.13 13.06
CA ASP A 82 18.03 7.16 13.68
C ASP A 82 18.88 5.95 13.26
N GLU A 83 18.32 4.74 13.23
CA GLU A 83 19.00 3.54 12.71
C GLU A 83 19.35 3.71 11.23
N TRP A 84 18.39 4.11 10.40
CA TRP A 84 18.61 4.28 8.96
C TRP A 84 19.69 5.32 8.67
N SER A 85 19.72 6.43 9.42
CA SER A 85 20.70 7.51 9.22
C SER A 85 22.16 7.02 9.34
N LYS A 86 22.39 6.05 10.24
CA LYS A 86 23.72 5.46 10.54
C LYS A 86 24.04 4.29 9.61
N THR A 87 23.06 3.43 9.34
CA THR A 87 23.31 2.16 8.64
C THR A 87 23.06 2.23 7.14
N ARG A 88 22.21 3.16 6.69
CA ARG A 88 21.66 3.23 5.32
C ARG A 88 20.97 1.94 4.88
N ARG A 89 20.51 1.12 5.83
CA ARG A 89 19.77 -0.12 5.61
C ARG A 89 18.34 0.05 6.08
N ALA A 90 17.42 -0.71 5.48
CA ALA A 90 16.02 -0.71 5.88
C ALA A 90 15.89 -1.19 7.35
N PRO A 91 15.40 -0.34 8.27
CA PRO A 91 15.20 -0.71 9.67
C PRO A 91 14.08 -1.75 9.83
N ARG A 92 14.15 -2.56 10.90
CA ARG A 92 13.13 -3.62 11.16
C ARG A 92 12.08 -3.26 12.22
N HIS A 93 12.11 -2.06 12.79
CA HIS A 93 11.19 -1.70 13.88
C HIS A 93 9.70 -1.77 13.51
N ALA A 94 9.35 -1.58 12.23
CA ALA A 94 7.98 -1.67 11.72
C ALA A 94 7.66 -3.04 11.04
N ALA A 95 8.48 -4.07 11.28
CA ALA A 95 8.27 -5.39 10.65
C ALA A 95 6.90 -6.01 10.96
N PHE A 96 6.26 -5.58 12.06
CA PHE A 96 4.91 -5.97 12.43
C PHE A 96 3.82 -5.59 11.41
N LEU A 97 4.09 -4.68 10.46
CA LEU A 97 3.18 -4.40 9.35
C LEU A 97 3.12 -5.56 8.34
N TYR A 98 4.19 -6.33 8.22
CA TYR A 98 4.39 -7.33 7.17
C TYR A 98 4.49 -8.76 7.70
N GLN A 99 4.60 -8.91 9.03
CA GLN A 99 4.67 -10.19 9.71
C GLN A 99 3.36 -10.39 10.49
N PRO A 100 2.42 -11.23 10.01
CA PRO A 100 1.31 -11.70 10.82
C PRO A 100 1.80 -12.75 11.85
N GLU A 101 2.86 -12.44 12.59
CA GLU A 101 3.37 -13.30 13.65
C GLU A 101 2.68 -12.92 14.96
N PHE A 102 1.43 -13.40 15.12
CA PHE A 102 0.79 -13.94 16.34
C PHE A 102 -0.71 -14.24 16.06
N GLN A 103 -1.03 -14.89 14.94
CA GLN A 103 -2.31 -15.61 14.77
C GLN A 103 -2.07 -17.13 14.76
N SER A 104 -1.75 -17.67 15.93
CA SER A 104 -2.23 -18.99 16.42
C SER A 104 -1.94 -19.10 17.92
#